data_AF-A0A6B3FC82-F1
#
_entry.id   AF-A0A6B3FC82-F1
#
_cell.length_a   1.000
_cell.length_b   1.000
_cell.length_c   1.000
_cell.angle_alpha   90.00
_cell.angle_beta   90.00
_cell.angle_gamma   90.00
#
_symmetry.space_group_name_H-M   'P 1'
#
loop_
_entity.id
_entity.type
_entity.pdbx_description
1 polymer ?
#
loop_
_entity_poly.entity_id
_entity_poly.type
_entity_poly.pdbx_seq_one_letter_code
_entity_poly.pdbx_strand_id
1 'polypeptide(L)' 'WLNWFLVALFVWRLTTPLWRLVRWPLPLALAFAVLGSVSPEIGADLDLQRVLQFLPYFVLGLLLRPHHFALLAHK' A
#
# COMPACT_ATOMS: atom_id res chain seq x y z
N TRP A 1 18.47 -10.67 3.30
CA TRP A 1 18.39 -9.25 2.90
C TRP A 1 17.40 -8.95 1.78
N LEU A 2 17.12 -9.85 0.80
CA LEU A 2 16.09 -9.62 -0.24
C LEU A 2 14.73 -10.31 0.02
N ASN A 3 14.67 -11.22 1.01
CA ASN A 3 13.47 -12.05 1.24
C ASN A 3 12.23 -11.21 1.60
N TRP A 4 12.40 -10.16 2.41
CA TRP A 4 11.28 -9.33 2.86
C TRP A 4 10.66 -8.51 1.72
N PHE A 5 11.47 -8.02 0.77
CA PHE A 5 10.98 -7.22 -0.35
C PHE A 5 10.14 -8.05 -1.32
N LEU A 6 10.55 -9.28 -1.61
CA LEU A 6 9.78 -10.19 -2.47
C LEU A 6 8.46 -10.59 -1.80
N VAL A 7 8.46 -10.85 -0.50
CA VAL A 7 7.25 -11.11 0.28
C VAL A 7 6.34 -9.87 0.26
N ALA A 8 6.90 -8.68 0.45
CA ALA A 8 6.16 -7.41 0.35
C ALA A 8 5.47 -7.28 -1.01
N LEU A 9 6.23 -7.44 -2.10
CA LEU A 9 5.71 -7.41 -3.46
C LEU A 9 4.64 -8.48 -3.68
N PHE A 10 4.82 -9.69 -3.16
CA PHE A 10 3.85 -10.77 -3.28
C PHE A 10 2.53 -10.43 -2.59
N VAL A 11 2.58 -9.95 -1.34
CA VAL A 11 1.40 -9.52 -0.57
C VAL A 11 0.71 -8.35 -1.26
N TRP A 12 1.46 -7.34 -1.70
CA TRP A 12 0.91 -6.20 -2.43
C TRP A 12 0.26 -6.63 -3.74
N ARG A 13 0.89 -7.53 -4.50
CA ARG A 13 0.36 -8.03 -5.77
C ARG A 13 -0.89 -8.89 -5.59
N LEU A 14 -0.96 -9.68 -4.51
CA LEU A 14 -2.15 -10.46 -4.14
C LEU A 14 -3.32 -9.54 -3.73
N THR A 15 -3.01 -8.42 -3.08
CA THR A 15 -4.03 -7.45 -2.66
C THR A 15 -4.39 -6.44 -3.76
N THR A 16 -3.56 -6.24 -4.79
CA THR A 16 -3.84 -5.40 -5.98
C THR A 16 -5.25 -5.56 -6.57
N PRO A 17 -5.76 -6.78 -6.86
CA PRO A 17 -7.12 -6.94 -7.37
C PRO A 17 -8.18 -6.45 -6.38
N LEU A 18 -7.98 -6.64 -5.07
CA LEU A 18 -8.89 -6.11 -4.04
C LEU A 18 -8.90 -4.57 -4.05
N TRP A 19 -7.73 -3.93 -4.12
CA TRP A 19 -7.62 -2.47 -4.19
C TRP A 19 -8.31 -1.87 -5.42
N ARG A 20 -8.33 -2.61 -6.54
CA ARG A 20 -9.04 -2.18 -7.76
C ARG A 20 -10.56 -2.33 -7.67
N LEU A 21 -11.04 -3.26 -6.84
CA LEU A 21 -12.48 -3.48 -6.60
C LEU A 21 -13.04 -2.47 -5.58
N VAL A 22 -12.22 -2.04 -4.63
CA VAL A 22 -12.62 -1.10 -3.58
C VAL A 22 -12.79 0.32 -4.13
N ARG A 23 -13.89 0.99 -3.74
CA ARG A 23 -14.22 2.37 -4.14
C ARG A 23 -13.31 3.43 -3.51
N TRP A 24 -12.79 3.16 -2.31
CA TRP A 24 -11.92 4.04 -1.51
C TRP A 24 -10.64 3.31 -1.04
N PRO A 25 -9.71 2.97 -1.94
CA PRO A 25 -8.55 2.15 -1.62
C PRO A 25 -7.48 2.87 -0.78
N LEU A 26 -7.35 4.20 -0.91
CA LEU A 26 -6.38 5.02 -0.18
C LEU A 26 -6.65 5.06 1.35
N PRO A 27 -7.86 5.41 1.83
CA PRO A 27 -8.18 5.38 3.25
C PRO A 27 -8.07 3.98 3.84
N LEU A 28 -8.45 2.97 3.06
CA LEU A 28 -8.38 1.58 3.49
C LEU A 28 -6.92 1.13 3.67
N ALA A 29 -6.01 1.48 2.74
CA ALA A 29 -4.58 1.22 2.89
C ALA A 29 -3.96 1.93 4.09
N LEU A 30 -4.39 3.18 4.35
CA LEU A 30 -3.99 3.93 5.53
C LEU A 30 -4.46 3.24 6.83
N ALA A 31 -5.70 2.76 6.85
CA ALA A 31 -6.25 2.02 7.99
C ALA A 31 -5.46 0.74 8.27
N PHE A 32 -5.09 -0.03 7.23
CA PHE A 32 -4.24 -1.20 7.40
C PHE A 32 -2.83 -0.86 7.90
N ALA A 33 -2.23 0.24 7.44
CA ALA A 33 -0.94 0.71 7.94
C ALA A 33 -1.01 1.11 9.43
N VAL A 34 -2.07 1.82 9.82
CA VAL A 34 -2.30 2.21 11.22
C VAL A 34 -2.56 0.99 12.09
N LEU A 35 -3.44 0.07 11.66
CA LEU A 35 -3.72 -1.20 12.37
C LEU A 35 -2.47 -2.05 12.54
N GLY A 36 -1.61 -2.10 11.53
CA GLY A 36 -0.30 -2.74 11.60
C GLY A 36 0.66 -2.08 12.59
N SER A 37 0.52 -0.76 12.79
CA SER A 37 1.35 -0.02 13.74
C SER A 37 0.87 -0.13 15.18
N VAL A 38 -0.43 -0.32 15.43
CA VAL A 38 -0.98 -0.47 16.79
C VAL A 38 -0.97 -1.91 17.30
N SER A 39 -0.78 -2.89 16.42
CA SER A 39 -0.63 -4.31 16.78
C SER A 39 0.82 -4.78 16.62
N PRO A 40 1.70 -4.49 17.60
CA PRO A 40 3.12 -4.85 17.52
C PRO A 40 3.36 -6.36 17.40
N GLU A 41 2.41 -7.21 17.78
CA GLU A 41 2.53 -8.67 17.60
C GLU A 41 2.35 -9.13 16.15
N ILE A 42 1.63 -8.35 15.32
CA ILE A 42 1.43 -8.64 13.89
C ILE A 42 2.56 -8.05 13.05
N GLY A 43 3.22 -6.99 13.51
CA GLY A 43 4.36 -6.33 12.86
C GLY A 43 5.69 -6.56 13.57
N ALA A 44 5.82 -7.63 14.35
CA ALA A 44 6.91 -7.85 15.32
C ALA A 44 8.32 -7.82 14.71
N ASP A 45 8.43 -8.10 13.41
CA ASP A 45 9.64 -7.87 12.65
C ASP A 45 9.60 -6.47 12.03
N LEU A 46 10.62 -5.65 12.33
CA LEU A 46 10.87 -4.33 11.72
C LEU A 46 10.70 -4.33 10.19
N ASP A 47 10.91 -5.47 9.54
CA ASP A 47 10.69 -5.69 8.11
C ASP A 47 9.20 -5.64 7.72
N LEU A 48 8.30 -6.28 8.46
CA LEU A 48 6.86 -6.31 8.18
C LEU A 48 6.19 -4.97 8.46
N GLN A 49 6.64 -4.28 9.52
CA GLN A 49 6.21 -2.92 9.82
C GLN A 49 6.53 -1.98 8.65
N ARG A 50 7.70 -2.15 8.02
CA ARG A 50 8.14 -1.36 6.87
C ARG A 50 7.29 -1.66 5.62
N VAL A 51 6.92 -2.93 5.41
CA VAL A 51 5.98 -3.33 4.33
C VAL A 51 4.60 -2.67 4.48
N LEU A 52 4.05 -2.66 5.70
CA LEU A 52 2.74 -2.04 5.96
C LEU A 52 2.80 -0.51 5.83
N GLN A 53 3.90 0.12 6.25
CA GLN A 53 4.11 1.56 6.05
C GLN A 53 4.25 1.96 4.57
N PHE A 54 4.81 1.09 3.73
CA PHE A 54 4.93 1.34 2.29
C PHE A 54 3.67 1.02 1.48
N LEU A 55 2.72 0.26 2.05
CA LEU A 55 1.43 -0.06 1.43
C LEU A 55 0.65 1.17 0.90
N PRO A 56 0.43 2.26 1.68
CA PRO A 56 -0.29 3.44 1.18
C PRO A 56 0.39 4.09 -0.02
N TYR A 57 1.73 4.11 -0.06
CA TYR A 57 2.48 4.63 -1.21
C TYR A 57 2.34 3.74 -2.44
N PHE A 58 2.36 2.42 -2.26
CA PHE A 58 2.10 1.46 -3.34
C PHE A 58 0.69 1.62 -3.91
N VAL A 59 -0.32 1.70 -3.03
CA VAL A 59 -1.73 1.88 -3.43
C VAL A 59 -1.93 3.23 -4.13
N LEU A 60 -1.29 4.30 -3.65
CA LEU A 60 -1.29 5.60 -4.33
C LEU A 60 -0.72 5.48 -5.75
N GLY A 61 0.42 4.79 -5.91
CA GLY A 61 0.98 4.45 -7.23
C GLY A 61 0.03 3.66 -8.13
N LEU A 62 -0.74 2.74 -7.56
CA LEU A 62 -1.74 1.95 -8.29
C LEU A 62 -2.93 2.79 -8.78
N LEU A 63 -3.28 3.84 -8.02
CA LEU A 63 -4.41 4.74 -8.30
C LEU A 63 -4.06 5.89 -9.21
N LEU A 64 -2.77 6.25 -9.28
CA LEU A 64 -2.24 7.28 -10.17
C LEU A 64 -2.47 6.88 -11.64
N ARG A 65 -3.66 7.21 -12.13
CA ARG A 65 -4.02 7.13 -13.55
C ARG A 65 -3.63 8.41 -14.29
N PRO A 66 -3.32 8.33 -15.60
CA PRO A 66 -2.98 9.50 -16.44
C PRO A 66 -3.99 10.66 -16.31
N HIS A 67 -5.27 10.36 -16.10
CA HIS A 67 -6.32 11.35 -15.89
C HIS A 67 -6.11 12.25 -14.66
N HIS A 68 -5.45 11.77 -13.59
CA HIS A 68 -5.14 12.61 -12.44
C HIS A 68 -4.00 13.60 -12.74
N PHE A 69 -3.09 13.22 -13.65
CA PHE A 69 -2.02 14.10 -14.11
C PHE A 69 -2.52 15.13 -15.14
N ALA A 70 -3.65 14.88 -15.81
CA ALA A 70 -4.27 15.86 -16.69
C ALA A 70 -4.71 17.13 -15.95
N LEU A 71 -5.08 17.02 -14.66
CA LEU A 71 -5.36 18.18 -13.79
C LEU A 71 -4.09 19.00 -13.46
N LEU A 72 -2.91 18.38 -13.48
CA LEU A 72 -1.62 19.06 -13.28
C LEU A 72 -1.08 19.68 -14.57
N ALA A 73 -1.44 19.13 -15.73
CA ALA A 73 -1.01 19.61 -17.04
C ALA A 73 -1.75 20.89 -17.50
N HIS A 74 -2.81 21.31 -16.79
CA HIS A 74 -3.59 22.51 -17.11
C HIS A 74 -3.08 23.80 -16.44
N LYS A 75 -1.81 23.82 -16.00
CA LYS A 75 -1.15 25.02 -15.44
C LYS A 75 0.09 25.38 -16.24
#